data_AF-A0A914DEW5-F1
#
_entry.id   AF-A0A914DEW5-F1
#
_cell.length_a   1.000
_cell.length_b   1.000
_cell.length_c   1.000
_cell.angle_alpha   90.00
_cell.angle_beta   90.00
_cell.angle_gamma   90.00
#
_symmetry.space_group_name_H-M   'P 1'
#
loop_
_entity.id
_entity.type
_entity.pdbx_description
1 polymer ?
#
loop_
_entity_poly.entity_id
_entity_poly.type
_entity_poly.pdbx_seq_one_letter_code
_entity_poly.pdbx_strand_id
1 'polypeptide(L)'
;MGWMSTMPPAHCNIDCKNDPDNCMSETFYKKIADILGYPRMAQALNKTGRPIVFGTEWAAKLAEAPWLINYTLLVNNCNVDRIFEDIKTNWFQIMLTIDWMILNQDQYIKVNGPGYWNDPDTFQAGFAQITLDQARAQMSIWSIWSVPLVMSADLRNLSAGSFEILTNKNVIAVDQDPLGIMGRMIKEPRMTIKPII
;
A
#
# COMPACT_ATOMS: atom_id res chain seq x y z
N MET A 1 38.92 21.77 10.16
CA MET A 1 38.97 20.84 11.31
C MET A 1 38.40 19.50 10.84
N GLY A 2 39.27 18.61 10.32
CA GLY A 2 38.92 17.43 9.55
C GLY A 2 39.01 16.10 10.31
N TRP A 3 38.50 16.05 11.54
CA TRP A 3 38.55 14.85 12.38
C TRP A 3 37.32 13.93 12.24
N MET A 4 36.25 14.38 11.57
CA MET A 4 35.03 13.59 11.35
C MET A 4 35.07 12.71 10.09
N SER A 5 36.01 12.95 9.16
CA SER A 5 36.15 12.17 7.92
C SER A 5 36.97 10.88 8.07
N THR A 6 37.61 10.67 9.23
CA THR A 6 38.41 9.48 9.54
C THR A 6 37.79 8.60 10.63
N MET A 7 36.64 8.98 11.19
CA MET A 7 35.87 8.06 12.01
C MET A 7 35.31 6.99 11.07
N PRO A 8 35.57 5.69 11.31
CA PRO A 8 34.81 4.64 10.65
C PRO A 8 33.33 4.94 10.86
N PRO A 9 32.46 4.70 9.87
CA PRO A 9 31.02 4.73 10.14
C PRO A 9 30.78 3.92 11.40
N ALA A 10 30.03 4.46 12.37
CA ALA A 10 29.59 3.66 13.51
C ALA A 10 28.75 2.52 12.93
N HIS A 11 29.38 1.37 12.72
CA HIS A 11 28.71 0.20 12.19
C HIS A 11 27.79 -0.32 13.28
N CYS A 12 26.49 -0.34 13.00
CA CYS A 12 25.53 -0.96 13.90
C CYS A 12 25.79 -2.47 13.91
N ASN A 13 26.12 -3.04 15.07
CA ASN A 13 26.20 -4.48 15.22
C ASN A 13 24.79 -5.06 15.21
N ILE A 14 24.48 -5.92 14.22
CA ILE A 14 23.19 -6.63 14.14
C ILE A 14 23.28 -8.10 14.53
N ASP A 15 24.48 -8.59 14.87
CA ASP A 15 24.72 -9.99 15.25
C ASP A 15 24.41 -10.23 16.73
N CYS A 16 23.11 -10.25 17.04
CA CYS A 16 22.64 -10.58 18.39
C CYS A 16 22.87 -12.02 18.81
N LYS A 17 23.34 -12.89 17.91
CA LYS A 17 23.63 -14.28 18.25
C LYS A 17 25.00 -14.41 18.91
N ASN A 18 26.00 -13.69 18.39
CA ASN A 18 27.38 -13.79 18.88
C ASN A 18 27.80 -12.63 19.80
N ASP A 19 27.07 -11.51 19.81
CA ASP A 19 27.34 -10.36 20.69
C ASP A 19 26.02 -9.76 21.23
N PRO A 20 25.32 -10.48 22.12
CA PRO A 20 23.98 -10.11 22.57
C PRO A 20 23.95 -8.81 23.39
N ASP A 21 25.06 -8.42 24.01
CA ASP A 21 25.12 -7.25 24.89
C ASP A 21 25.34 -5.93 24.14
N ASN A 22 25.87 -5.98 22.90
CA ASN A 22 26.16 -4.79 22.09
C ASN A 22 25.42 -4.75 20.75
N CYS A 23 24.57 -5.74 20.46
CA CYS A 23 23.80 -5.76 19.22
C CYS A 23 22.55 -4.86 19.28
N MET A 24 22.13 -4.38 18.12
CA MET A 24 20.75 -3.96 17.87
C MET A 24 20.08 -5.00 17.01
N SER A 25 18.83 -5.35 17.32
CA SER A 25 18.04 -6.24 16.47
C SER A 25 18.00 -5.71 15.03
N GLU A 26 18.29 -6.56 14.06
CA GLU A 26 18.23 -6.23 12.63
C GLU A 26 16.84 -5.67 12.25
N THR A 27 15.77 -6.23 12.83
CA THR A 27 14.39 -5.77 12.64
C THR A 27 14.22 -4.33 13.12
N PHE A 28 14.77 -3.99 14.29
CA PHE A 28 14.71 -2.62 14.81
C PHE A 28 15.50 -1.66 13.91
N TYR A 29 16.72 -2.05 13.51
CA TYR A 29 17.55 -1.25 12.61
C TYR A 29 16.84 -0.94 11.29
N LYS A 30 16.22 -1.94 10.65
CA LYS A 30 15.45 -1.76 9.42
C LYS A 30 14.27 -0.79 9.61
N LYS A 31 13.48 -0.95 10.67
CA LYS A 31 12.35 -0.05 10.96
C LYS A 31 12.79 1.41 11.15
N ILE A 32 13.92 1.64 11.84
CA ILE A 32 14.49 2.98 11.99
C ILE A 32 15.04 3.51 10.65
N ALA A 33 15.69 2.64 9.86
CA ALA A 33 16.18 3.00 8.54
C ALA A 33 15.03 3.44 7.62
N ASP A 34 13.88 2.76 7.65
CA ASP A 34 12.69 3.16 6.90
C ASP A 34 12.15 4.52 7.39
N ILE A 35 11.99 4.70 8.71
CA ILE A 35 11.50 5.95 9.31
C ILE A 35 12.33 7.17 8.88
N LEU A 36 13.65 6.99 8.73
CA LEU A 36 14.55 8.06 8.30
C LEU A 36 14.74 8.12 6.78
N GLY A 37 14.64 6.99 6.10
CA GLY A 37 14.99 6.80 4.70
C GLY A 37 13.95 7.37 3.75
N TYR A 38 12.67 7.09 4.01
CA TYR A 38 11.58 7.58 3.16
C TYR A 38 11.52 9.12 3.07
N PRO A 39 11.56 9.89 4.19
CA PRO A 39 11.61 11.35 4.11
C PRO A 39 12.86 11.89 3.40
N ARG A 40 14.01 11.24 3.58
CA ARG A 40 15.25 11.64 2.90
C ARG A 40 15.16 11.42 1.39
N MET A 41 14.55 10.32 0.95
CA MET A 41 14.31 10.05 -0.46
C MET A 41 13.34 11.08 -1.05
N ALA A 42 12.23 11.38 -0.36
CA ALA A 42 11.29 12.42 -0.78
C ALA A 42 11.97 13.78 -0.99
N GLN A 43 12.81 14.20 -0.03
CA GLN A 43 13.62 15.42 -0.14
C GLN A 43 14.62 15.36 -1.30
N ALA A 44 15.27 14.21 -1.51
CA ALA A 44 16.22 14.03 -2.61
C ALA A 44 15.53 14.15 -3.97
N LEU A 45 14.35 13.53 -4.14
CA LEU A 45 13.53 13.63 -5.35
C LEU A 45 13.10 15.08 -5.60
N ASN A 46 12.62 15.79 -4.57
CA ASN A 46 12.22 17.19 -4.70
C ASN A 46 13.39 18.10 -5.12
N LYS A 47 14.61 17.85 -4.59
CA LYS A 47 15.83 18.60 -4.96
C LYS A 47 16.22 18.45 -6.43
N THR A 48 15.73 17.44 -7.14
CA THR A 48 15.99 17.31 -8.59
C THR A 48 15.26 18.37 -9.41
N GLY A 49 14.23 19.01 -8.86
CA GLY A 49 13.35 19.94 -9.58
C GLY A 49 12.39 19.27 -10.56
N ARG A 50 12.44 17.94 -10.70
CA ARG A 50 11.51 17.17 -11.54
C ARG A 50 10.33 16.66 -10.70
N PRO A 51 9.08 16.90 -11.10
CA PRO A 51 7.93 16.24 -10.49
C PRO A 51 7.99 14.73 -10.75
N ILE A 52 8.16 13.94 -9.68
CA ILE A 52 8.23 12.48 -9.71
C ILE A 52 7.22 11.97 -8.69
N VAL A 53 6.27 11.13 -9.13
CA VAL A 53 5.36 10.44 -8.21
C VAL A 53 6.18 9.50 -7.36
N PHE A 54 6.07 9.64 -6.04
CA PHE A 54 6.81 8.80 -5.11
C PHE A 54 5.88 7.82 -4.40
N GLY A 55 5.99 6.56 -4.80
CA GLY A 55 5.33 5.43 -4.17
C GLY A 55 6.21 4.72 -3.16
N THR A 56 5.65 4.37 -2.01
CA THR A 56 6.38 3.79 -0.88
C THR A 56 5.71 2.53 -0.37
N GLU A 57 6.45 1.72 0.40
CA GLU A 57 5.90 0.57 1.15
C GLU A 57 6.02 0.81 2.66
N TRP A 58 6.04 2.07 3.09
CA TRP A 58 6.47 2.46 4.42
C TRP A 58 5.49 1.96 5.47
N ALA A 59 4.18 2.17 5.32
CA ALA A 59 3.20 1.64 6.26
C ALA A 59 3.22 0.10 6.28
N ALA A 60 3.30 -0.56 5.11
CA ALA A 60 3.36 -2.03 5.04
C ALA A 60 4.55 -2.62 5.82
N LYS A 61 5.77 -2.04 5.73
CA LYS A 61 6.92 -2.50 6.53
C LYS A 61 6.76 -2.26 8.04
N LEU A 62 5.86 -1.37 8.43
CA LEU A 62 5.54 -1.04 9.82
C LEU A 62 4.24 -1.68 10.32
N ALA A 63 3.58 -2.54 9.52
CA ALA A 63 2.28 -3.12 9.88
C ALA A 63 2.30 -3.92 11.19
N GLU A 64 3.42 -4.56 11.53
CA GLU A 64 3.61 -5.27 12.82
C GLU A 64 3.78 -4.33 14.03
N ALA A 65 4.06 -3.05 13.78
CA ALA A 65 4.25 -2.02 14.80
C ALA A 65 3.47 -0.75 14.43
N PRO A 66 2.13 -0.83 14.35
CA PRO A 66 1.30 0.25 13.78
C PRO A 66 1.39 1.55 14.58
N TRP A 67 1.77 1.49 15.86
CA TRP A 67 2.01 2.66 16.70
C TRP A 67 3.22 3.50 16.25
N LEU A 68 4.09 2.97 15.39
CA LEU A 68 5.20 3.71 14.78
C LEU A 68 4.78 4.46 13.51
N ILE A 69 3.60 4.16 12.96
CA ILE A 69 3.13 4.78 11.72
C ILE A 69 2.65 6.20 12.02
N ASN A 70 3.37 7.18 11.51
CA ASN A 70 2.96 8.58 11.52
C ASN A 70 2.40 8.95 10.15
N TYR A 71 1.08 8.88 10.02
CA TYR A 71 0.40 9.21 8.77
C TYR A 71 0.61 10.66 8.31
N THR A 72 0.82 11.60 9.23
CA THR A 72 1.17 12.98 8.86
C THR A 72 2.53 13.03 8.15
N LEU A 73 3.50 12.20 8.56
CA LEU A 73 4.77 12.09 7.85
C LEU A 73 4.60 11.41 6.50
N LEU A 74 3.77 10.37 6.40
CA LEU A 74 3.47 9.70 5.13
C LEU A 74 2.88 10.69 4.11
N VAL A 75 1.77 11.34 4.46
CA VAL A 75 1.07 12.30 3.58
C VAL A 75 1.97 13.42 3.08
N ASN A 76 2.95 13.86 3.90
CA ASN A 76 3.87 14.93 3.51
C ASN A 76 5.08 14.46 2.69
N ASN A 77 5.37 13.16 2.65
CA ASN A 77 6.59 12.63 2.03
C ASN A 77 6.34 11.62 0.92
N CYS A 78 5.12 11.12 0.68
CA CYS A 78 4.82 10.24 -0.44
C CYS A 78 3.49 10.60 -1.10
N ASN A 79 3.31 10.14 -2.34
CA ASN A 79 2.06 10.30 -3.09
C ASN A 79 1.16 9.08 -3.00
N VAL A 80 1.76 7.93 -2.74
CA VAL A 80 1.07 6.66 -2.65
C VAL A 80 1.86 5.76 -1.70
N ASP A 81 1.19 5.04 -0.81
CA ASP A 81 1.85 4.15 0.14
C ASP A 81 1.14 2.81 0.24
N ARG A 82 1.90 1.72 0.08
CA ARG A 82 1.40 0.35 0.27
C ARG A 82 1.09 0.16 1.75
N ILE A 83 -0.16 -0.24 2.01
CA ILE A 83 -0.71 -0.33 3.36
C ILE A 83 -0.75 -1.75 3.92
N PHE A 84 -0.55 -2.78 3.08
CA PHE A 84 -0.69 -4.18 3.46
C PHE A 84 0.29 -5.08 2.69
N GLU A 85 0.19 -6.40 2.88
CA GLU A 85 0.97 -7.41 2.18
C GLU A 85 0.72 -7.41 0.66
N ASP A 86 1.69 -7.98 -0.07
CA ASP A 86 1.61 -8.15 -1.51
C ASP A 86 0.39 -9.00 -1.91
N ILE A 87 -0.41 -8.47 -2.83
CA ILE A 87 -1.56 -9.18 -3.36
C ILE A 87 -1.08 -10.36 -4.21
N LYS A 88 -1.71 -11.53 -4.00
CA LYS A 88 -1.45 -12.72 -4.81
C LYS A 88 -2.65 -12.98 -5.70
N THR A 89 -2.41 -13.66 -6.81
CA THR A 89 -3.41 -13.96 -7.83
C THR A 89 -4.36 -15.08 -7.41
N ASN A 90 -5.15 -14.84 -6.36
CA ASN A 90 -6.25 -15.68 -5.90
C ASN A 90 -7.27 -14.85 -5.12
N TRP A 91 -8.52 -15.31 -5.07
CA TRP A 91 -9.61 -14.58 -4.42
C TRP A 91 -9.42 -14.38 -2.91
N PHE A 92 -8.81 -15.35 -2.23
CA PHE A 92 -8.59 -15.27 -0.79
C PHE A 92 -7.70 -14.08 -0.43
N GLN A 93 -6.62 -13.85 -1.18
CA GLN A 93 -5.73 -12.71 -0.95
C GLN A 93 -6.40 -11.37 -1.28
N ILE A 94 -7.21 -11.30 -2.34
CA ILE A 94 -8.04 -10.10 -2.63
C ILE A 94 -8.97 -9.79 -1.45
N MET A 95 -9.64 -10.80 -0.90
CA MET A 95 -10.52 -10.62 0.26
C MET A 95 -9.77 -10.23 1.53
N LEU A 96 -8.60 -10.81 1.79
CA LEU A 96 -7.76 -10.42 2.93
C LEU A 96 -7.38 -8.93 2.87
N THR A 97 -6.99 -8.43 1.69
CA THR A 97 -6.71 -7.02 1.50
C THR A 97 -7.96 -6.16 1.72
N ILE A 98 -9.12 -6.64 1.27
CA ILE A 98 -10.40 -5.94 1.48
C ILE A 98 -10.73 -5.84 2.97
N ASP A 99 -10.60 -6.95 3.70
CA ASP A 99 -10.86 -7.01 5.14
C ASP A 99 -9.88 -6.10 5.89
N TRP A 100 -8.60 -6.07 5.52
CA TRP A 100 -7.62 -5.16 6.09
C TRP A 100 -7.98 -3.68 5.89
N MET A 101 -8.41 -3.31 4.68
CA MET A 101 -8.88 -1.97 4.35
C MET A 101 -10.07 -1.56 5.20
N ILE A 102 -11.05 -2.46 5.37
CA ILE A 102 -12.25 -2.22 6.17
C ILE A 102 -11.89 -2.06 7.66
N LEU A 103 -11.03 -2.94 8.19
CA LEU A 103 -10.61 -2.89 9.60
C LEU A 103 -9.93 -1.57 9.96
N ASN A 104 -9.19 -0.97 9.02
CA ASN A 104 -8.41 0.25 9.23
C ASN A 104 -9.04 1.51 8.60
N GLN A 105 -10.25 1.41 8.05
CA GLN A 105 -10.88 2.46 7.23
C GLN A 105 -10.97 3.80 7.94
N ASP A 106 -11.16 3.82 9.27
CA ASP A 106 -11.27 5.08 10.03
C ASP A 106 -9.98 5.91 10.04
N GLN A 107 -8.80 5.28 9.88
CA GLN A 107 -7.56 6.01 9.70
C GLN A 107 -7.30 6.32 8.23
N TYR A 108 -7.51 5.35 7.34
CA TYR A 108 -7.27 5.53 5.91
C TYR A 108 -8.13 6.63 5.30
N ILE A 109 -9.41 6.73 5.67
CA ILE A 109 -10.33 7.79 5.19
C ILE A 109 -9.84 9.19 5.58
N LYS A 110 -9.15 9.35 6.71
CA LYS A 110 -8.67 10.68 7.14
C LYS A 110 -7.50 11.21 6.33
N VAL A 111 -6.74 10.29 5.70
CA VAL A 111 -5.45 10.61 5.08
C VAL A 111 -5.49 10.44 3.57
N ASN A 112 -6.39 9.61 3.04
CA ASN A 112 -6.60 9.42 1.60
C ASN A 112 -7.18 10.69 0.97
N GLY A 113 -6.55 11.18 -0.10
CA GLY A 113 -7.08 12.28 -0.89
C GLY A 113 -6.07 12.89 -1.84
N PRO A 114 -6.42 14.01 -2.51
CA PRO A 114 -5.55 14.65 -3.49
C PRO A 114 -4.15 14.94 -2.95
N GLY A 115 -3.17 14.19 -3.46
CA GLY A 115 -1.75 14.30 -3.09
C GLY A 115 -1.20 13.09 -2.35
N TYR A 116 -2.03 12.28 -1.69
CA TYR A 116 -1.65 11.04 -1.00
C TYR A 116 -2.77 9.98 -1.11
N TRP A 117 -2.43 8.78 -1.58
CA TRP A 117 -3.38 7.68 -1.75
C TRP A 117 -2.92 6.42 -1.02
N ASN A 118 -3.83 5.73 -0.35
CA ASN A 118 -3.54 4.41 0.18
C ASN A 118 -3.48 3.40 -0.99
N ASP A 119 -2.51 2.51 -0.97
CA ASP A 119 -2.31 1.50 -2.01
C ASP A 119 -2.57 0.08 -1.47
N PRO A 120 -3.74 -0.50 -1.75
CA PRO A 120 -4.05 -1.89 -1.47
C PRO A 120 -3.47 -2.86 -2.53
N ASP A 121 -2.50 -2.42 -3.32
CA ASP A 121 -1.77 -3.17 -4.33
C ASP A 121 -2.58 -3.46 -5.61
N THR A 122 -1.91 -4.11 -6.56
CA THR A 122 -2.32 -4.21 -7.97
C THR A 122 -3.65 -4.93 -8.22
N PHE A 123 -4.34 -4.50 -9.27
CA PHE A 123 -5.55 -5.11 -9.78
C PHE A 123 -5.26 -6.42 -10.55
N GLN A 124 -6.02 -7.47 -10.26
CA GLN A 124 -5.73 -8.84 -10.71
C GLN A 124 -6.60 -9.32 -11.88
N ALA A 125 -7.37 -8.45 -12.55
CA ALA A 125 -8.09 -8.88 -13.75
C ALA A 125 -7.13 -9.20 -14.91
N GLY A 126 -7.46 -10.24 -15.68
CA GLY A 126 -6.64 -10.71 -16.79
C GLY A 126 -5.80 -11.95 -16.43
N PHE A 127 -5.70 -12.29 -15.16
CA PHE A 127 -5.16 -13.57 -14.73
C PHE A 127 -6.20 -14.68 -14.78
N ALA A 128 -5.80 -15.88 -15.20
CA ALA A 128 -6.68 -17.03 -15.36
C ALA A 128 -7.30 -17.52 -14.03
N GLN A 129 -6.65 -17.25 -12.90
CA GLN A 129 -7.12 -17.66 -11.56
C GLN A 129 -8.23 -16.76 -11.02
N ILE A 130 -8.51 -15.62 -11.67
CA ILE A 130 -9.49 -14.63 -11.23
C ILE A 130 -10.68 -14.67 -12.18
N THR A 131 -11.87 -14.92 -11.64
CA THR A 131 -13.11 -14.91 -12.44
C THR A 131 -13.50 -13.47 -12.80
N LEU A 132 -14.32 -13.30 -13.85
CA LEU A 132 -14.81 -11.97 -14.23
C LEU A 132 -15.63 -11.31 -13.11
N ASP A 133 -16.34 -12.08 -12.29
CA ASP A 133 -17.12 -11.54 -11.18
C ASP A 133 -16.22 -11.07 -10.03
N GLN A 134 -15.14 -11.81 -9.74
CA GLN A 134 -14.12 -11.40 -8.78
C GLN A 134 -13.39 -10.13 -9.24
N ALA A 135 -13.05 -10.06 -10.53
CA ALA A 135 -12.46 -8.87 -11.14
C ALA A 135 -13.42 -7.66 -11.08
N ARG A 136 -14.71 -7.84 -11.38
CA ARG A 136 -15.72 -6.78 -11.24
C ARG A 136 -15.84 -6.30 -9.80
N ALA A 137 -15.83 -7.22 -8.85
CA ALA A 137 -15.90 -6.90 -7.43
C ALA A 137 -14.66 -6.08 -7.00
N GLN A 138 -13.45 -6.54 -7.33
CA GLN A 138 -12.22 -5.83 -7.00
C GLN A 138 -12.19 -4.43 -7.65
N MET A 139 -12.58 -4.30 -8.92
CA MET A 139 -12.59 -3.00 -9.62
C MET A 139 -13.54 -2.01 -8.95
N SER A 140 -14.74 -2.49 -8.61
CA SER A 140 -15.77 -1.67 -7.97
C SER A 140 -15.32 -1.20 -6.59
N ILE A 141 -14.72 -2.09 -5.80
CA ILE A 141 -14.27 -1.79 -4.44
C ILE A 141 -13.07 -0.83 -4.44
N TRP A 142 -12.07 -1.06 -5.30
CA TRP A 142 -10.93 -0.13 -5.42
C TRP A 142 -11.42 1.25 -5.84
N SER A 143 -12.32 1.32 -6.82
CA SER A 143 -12.88 2.60 -7.28
C SER A 143 -13.68 3.32 -6.20
N ILE A 144 -14.43 2.59 -5.35
CA ILE A 144 -15.13 3.18 -4.20
C ILE A 144 -14.15 3.78 -3.19
N TRP A 145 -12.97 3.19 -3.02
CA TRP A 145 -11.95 3.70 -2.10
C TRP A 145 -11.09 4.82 -2.66
N SER A 146 -11.21 5.15 -3.96
CA SER A 146 -10.34 6.12 -4.63
C SER A 146 -8.87 5.80 -4.38
N VAL A 147 -8.45 4.60 -4.81
CA VAL A 147 -7.08 4.08 -4.65
C VAL A 147 -6.46 3.81 -6.02
N PRO A 148 -5.13 3.70 -6.14
CA PRO A 148 -4.48 3.52 -7.43
C PRO A 148 -5.02 2.30 -8.22
N LEU A 149 -5.48 2.54 -9.45
CA LEU A 149 -5.85 1.49 -10.40
C LEU A 149 -4.63 1.02 -11.22
N VAL A 150 -3.71 0.31 -10.56
CA VAL A 150 -2.50 -0.24 -11.20
C VAL A 150 -2.72 -1.70 -11.64
N MET A 151 -2.61 -1.97 -12.93
CA MET A 151 -2.79 -3.30 -13.50
C MET A 151 -1.48 -4.11 -13.55
N SER A 152 -1.59 -5.44 -13.35
CA SER A 152 -0.45 -6.37 -13.41
C SER A 152 -0.56 -7.43 -14.54
N ALA A 153 -1.50 -7.24 -15.47
CA ALA A 153 -1.84 -8.24 -16.49
C ALA A 153 -1.06 -8.10 -17.81
N ASP A 154 -0.95 -9.20 -18.57
CA ASP A 154 -0.39 -9.17 -19.93
C ASP A 154 -1.40 -8.59 -20.93
N LEU A 155 -1.23 -7.32 -21.29
CA LEU A 155 -2.11 -6.59 -22.21
C LEU A 155 -2.14 -7.13 -23.64
N ARG A 156 -1.14 -7.93 -24.03
CA ARG A 156 -1.10 -8.55 -25.37
C ARG A 156 -2.08 -9.70 -25.49
N ASN A 157 -2.46 -10.29 -24.36
CA ASN A 157 -3.31 -11.48 -24.29
C ASN A 157 -4.39 -11.33 -23.21
N LEU A 158 -5.14 -10.24 -23.28
CA LEU A 158 -6.22 -9.95 -22.36
C LEU A 158 -7.56 -10.46 -22.91
N SER A 159 -8.36 -11.13 -22.07
CA SER A 159 -9.71 -11.55 -22.47
C SER A 159 -10.60 -10.32 -22.70
N ALA A 160 -11.58 -10.43 -23.61
CA ALA A 160 -12.52 -9.34 -23.88
C ALA A 160 -13.27 -8.88 -22.61
N GLY A 161 -13.64 -9.82 -21.74
CA GLY A 161 -14.30 -9.50 -20.48
C GLY A 161 -13.41 -8.75 -19.50
N SER A 162 -12.12 -9.11 -19.39
CA SER A 162 -11.17 -8.37 -18.54
C SER A 162 -10.88 -6.99 -19.11
N PHE A 163 -10.78 -6.86 -20.44
CA PHE A 163 -10.63 -5.57 -21.12
C PHE A 163 -11.82 -4.64 -20.85
N GLU A 164 -13.05 -5.15 -20.95
CA GLU A 164 -14.27 -4.38 -20.65
C GLU A 164 -14.28 -3.85 -19.21
N ILE A 165 -13.88 -4.68 -18.23
CA ILE A 165 -13.79 -4.26 -16.82
C ILE A 165 -12.75 -3.16 -16.65
N LEU A 166 -11.54 -3.37 -17.18
CA LEU A 166 -10.40 -2.45 -17.06
C LEU A 166 -10.61 -1.10 -17.75
N THR A 167 -11.49 -1.04 -18.76
CA THR A 167 -11.75 0.16 -19.56
C THR A 167 -13.11 0.78 -19.30
N ASN A 168 -13.83 0.32 -18.26
CA ASN A 168 -15.15 0.84 -17.93
C ASN A 168 -15.07 2.30 -17.46
N LYS A 169 -15.40 3.23 -18.36
CA LYS A 169 -15.30 4.67 -18.13
C LYS A 169 -16.15 5.16 -16.96
N ASN A 170 -17.30 4.54 -16.69
CA ASN A 170 -18.16 4.97 -15.59
C ASN A 170 -17.55 4.61 -14.24
N VAL A 171 -16.94 3.43 -14.13
CA VAL A 171 -16.26 2.99 -12.90
C VAL A 171 -14.97 3.78 -12.69
N ILE A 172 -14.20 4.01 -13.76
CA ILE A 172 -13.02 4.88 -13.72
C ILE A 172 -13.39 6.31 -13.31
N ALA A 173 -14.53 6.84 -13.76
CA ALA A 173 -14.97 8.18 -13.36
C ALA A 173 -15.31 8.28 -11.86
N VAL A 174 -15.76 7.20 -11.22
CA VAL A 174 -15.94 7.15 -9.77
C VAL A 174 -14.59 7.20 -9.06
N ASP A 175 -13.62 6.39 -9.52
CA ASP A 175 -12.28 6.36 -8.94
C ASP A 175 -11.56 7.70 -9.08
N GLN A 176 -11.67 8.32 -10.24
CA GLN A 176 -11.02 9.58 -10.61
C GLN A 176 -11.85 10.83 -10.23
N ASP A 177 -12.81 10.69 -9.31
CA ASP A 177 -13.56 11.83 -8.81
C ASP A 177 -12.61 12.87 -8.17
N PRO A 178 -12.68 14.16 -8.55
CA PRO A 178 -11.72 15.17 -8.12
C PRO A 178 -11.79 15.48 -6.62
N LEU A 179 -12.85 15.09 -5.91
CA LEU A 179 -12.89 15.22 -4.45
C LEU A 179 -11.92 14.22 -3.78
N GLY A 180 -11.65 13.08 -4.42
CA GLY A 180 -10.71 12.07 -3.92
C GLY A 180 -11.09 11.48 -2.56
N ILE A 181 -12.37 11.49 -2.21
CA ILE A 181 -12.84 11.06 -0.89
C ILE A 181 -13.01 9.54 -0.91
N MET A 182 -12.19 8.85 -0.11
CA MET A 182 -12.29 7.40 0.09
C MET A 182 -13.68 7.01 0.63
N GLY A 183 -14.34 6.07 -0.04
CA GLY A 183 -15.59 5.48 0.42
C GLY A 183 -15.45 4.66 1.69
N ARG A 184 -16.57 4.43 2.39
CA ARG A 184 -16.62 3.70 3.66
C ARG A 184 -17.57 2.51 3.56
N MET A 185 -17.22 1.40 4.20
CA MET A 185 -18.19 0.33 4.45
C MET A 185 -19.14 0.77 5.56
N ILE A 186 -20.41 1.01 5.21
CA ILE A 186 -21.43 1.50 6.17
C ILE A 186 -22.24 0.40 6.85
N LYS A 187 -22.20 -0.82 6.32
CA LYS A 187 -22.98 -1.95 6.83
C LYS A 187 -22.31 -3.25 6.43
N GLU A 188 -21.95 -4.06 7.42
CA GLU A 188 -21.54 -5.44 7.18
C GLU A 188 -22.74 -6.26 6.66
N PRO A 189 -22.55 -7.09 5.62
CA PRO A 189 -23.55 -8.10 5.32
C PRO A 189 -23.68 -8.99 6.56
N ARG A 190 -24.90 -9.19 7.07
CA ARG A 190 -25.15 -10.20 8.11
C ARG A 190 -24.65 -11.54 7.55
N MET A 191 -23.50 -12.01 8.01
CA MET A 191 -23.08 -13.39 7.84
C MET A 191 -24.04 -14.23 8.66
N THR A 192 -25.17 -14.58 8.05
CA THR A 192 -26.04 -15.62 8.58
C THR A 192 -25.31 -16.91 8.23
N ILE A 193 -24.38 -17.32 9.10
CA ILE A 193 -23.83 -18.67 9.08
C ILE A 193 -25.04 -19.57 9.28
N LYS A 194 -25.61 -20.12 8.19
CA LYS A 194 -26.52 -21.25 8.34
C LYS A 194 -25.64 -22.37 8.91
N PRO A 195 -25.88 -22.84 10.15
CA PRO A 195 -25.20 -24.03 10.60
C PRO A 195 -25.52 -25.12 9.57
N ILE A 196 -24.47 -25.74 9.05
CA ILE A 196 -24.60 -26.98 8.30
C ILE A 196 -25.00 -28.00 9.37
N ILE A 197 -26.30 -28.27 9.46
CA ILE A 197 -26.87 -29.39 10.21
C ILE A 197 -26.91 -30.57 9.25
#